data_AF-A0A170XQD8-F1
#
_entry.id   AF-A0A170XQD8-F1
#
_cell.length_a   1.000
_cell.length_b   1.000
_cell.length_c   1.000
_cell.angle_alpha   90.00
_cell.angle_beta   90.00
_cell.angle_gamma   90.00
#
_symmetry.space_group_name_H-M   'P 1'
#
loop_
_entity.id
_entity.type
_entity.pdbx_description
1 polymer ?
#
loop_
_entity_poly.entity_id
_entity_poly.type
_entity_poly.pdbx_seq_one_letter_code
_entity_poly.pdbx_strand_id
1 'polypeptide(L)'
;IVPPLTNLTADFDFVQYGPQFYRFLSYNGSSIRRLVLIDQVYSLDLEKIAEFCPLLEELTAKVTIENIAASPIYLRNLKVAHVRITSATTFTWLMKKSDNILHLEVLLERDCYETSMFEDDVIMQIIEDNPRSLRSIRYLSIHIFWNPPCGNLTIDTAYALCAACDSLNVIGELHTWLQVSNKDVITMADHIKKLNWNVRLRYRDVLYP
;
A
#
# COMPACT_ATOMS: atom_id res chain seq x y z
N ILE A 1 -20.77 -11.52 29.26
CA ILE A 1 -20.61 -10.84 27.96
C ILE A 1 -19.11 -10.73 27.72
N VAL A 2 -18.60 -11.34 26.65
CA VAL A 2 -17.17 -11.26 26.29
C VAL A 2 -16.95 -9.93 25.56
N PRO A 3 -15.88 -9.17 25.84
CA PRO A 3 -15.59 -7.94 25.13
C PRO A 3 -15.40 -8.20 23.62
N PRO A 4 -15.76 -7.23 22.77
CA PRO A 4 -15.61 -7.38 21.33
C PRO A 4 -14.12 -7.52 20.95
N LEU A 5 -13.83 -8.40 19.99
CA LEU A 5 -12.47 -8.57 19.46
C LEU A 5 -12.11 -7.34 18.62
N THR A 6 -11.07 -6.60 19.04
CA THR A 6 -10.60 -5.41 18.32
C THR A 6 -9.30 -5.63 17.56
N ASN A 7 -8.49 -6.61 17.98
CA ASN A 7 -7.20 -6.91 17.40
C ASN A 7 -7.16 -8.39 17.05
N LEU A 8 -6.98 -8.70 15.78
CA LEU A 8 -6.82 -10.07 15.30
C LEU A 8 -5.44 -10.23 14.67
N THR A 9 -4.67 -11.18 15.20
CA THR A 9 -3.50 -11.72 14.52
C THR A 9 -3.77 -13.19 14.23
N ALA A 10 -3.65 -13.56 12.97
CA ALA A 10 -3.90 -14.93 12.51
C ALA A 10 -2.74 -15.41 11.66
N ASP A 11 -2.24 -16.58 12.00
CA ASP A 11 -1.27 -17.30 11.18
C ASP A 11 -2.03 -18.15 10.16
N PHE A 12 -1.60 -18.09 8.90
CA PHE A 12 -2.19 -18.88 7.83
C PHE A 12 -1.41 -20.16 7.55
N ASP A 13 -0.23 -20.37 8.17
CA ASP A 13 0.60 -21.58 8.03
C ASP A 13 0.81 -22.00 6.56
N PHE A 14 0.85 -21.04 5.63
CA PHE A 14 0.92 -21.27 4.18
C PHE A 14 -0.29 -22.03 3.56
N VAL A 15 -1.42 -22.09 4.26
CA VAL A 15 -2.66 -22.77 3.85
C VAL A 15 -3.71 -21.77 3.33
N GLN A 16 -4.59 -22.25 2.42
CA GLN A 16 -5.70 -21.45 1.89
C GLN A 16 -6.91 -21.42 2.85
N TYR A 17 -6.88 -20.50 3.83
CA TYR A 17 -7.99 -20.30 4.79
C TYR A 17 -9.04 -19.26 4.38
N GLY A 18 -8.99 -18.72 3.16
CA GLY A 18 -9.86 -17.62 2.72
C GLY A 18 -11.34 -17.79 3.07
N PRO A 19 -12.00 -18.89 2.67
CA PRO A 19 -13.42 -19.09 2.97
C PRO A 19 -13.75 -19.13 4.48
N GLN A 20 -12.94 -19.81 5.28
CA GLN A 20 -13.11 -19.93 6.72
C GLN A 20 -12.86 -18.58 7.40
N PHE A 21 -11.86 -17.85 6.92
CA PHE A 21 -11.52 -16.53 7.42
C PHE A 21 -12.63 -15.51 7.16
N TYR A 22 -13.19 -15.43 5.95
CA TYR A 22 -14.33 -14.54 5.69
C TYR A 22 -15.57 -14.94 6.48
N ARG A 23 -15.81 -16.24 6.65
CA ARG A 23 -16.90 -16.71 7.52
C ARG A 23 -16.67 -16.26 8.96
N PHE A 24 -15.44 -16.28 9.47
CA PHE A 24 -15.14 -15.77 10.80
C PHE A 24 -15.39 -14.24 10.88
N LEU A 25 -14.91 -13.49 9.90
CA LEU A 25 -15.07 -12.03 9.84
C LEU A 25 -16.53 -11.60 9.72
N SER A 26 -17.39 -12.35 9.02
CA SER A 26 -18.80 -11.97 8.92
C SER A 26 -19.55 -11.99 10.25
N TYR A 27 -19.07 -12.73 11.25
CA TYR A 27 -19.64 -12.75 12.61
C TYR A 27 -18.86 -11.88 13.61
N ASN A 28 -17.56 -11.66 13.40
CA ASN A 28 -16.67 -11.06 14.40
C ASN A 28 -15.91 -9.81 13.93
N GLY A 29 -15.98 -9.48 12.64
CA GLY A 29 -15.16 -8.44 12.01
C GLY A 29 -15.57 -7.01 12.32
N SER A 30 -16.84 -6.78 12.69
CA SER A 30 -17.42 -5.44 12.80
C SER A 30 -16.74 -4.54 13.84
N SER A 31 -16.08 -5.14 14.84
CA SER A 31 -15.31 -4.44 15.88
C SER A 31 -13.79 -4.44 15.66
N ILE A 32 -13.29 -5.14 14.65
CA ILE A 32 -11.85 -5.25 14.39
C ILE A 32 -11.31 -3.90 13.92
N ARG A 33 -10.30 -3.42 14.63
CA ARG A 33 -9.51 -2.21 14.33
C ARG A 33 -8.12 -2.55 13.81
N ARG A 34 -7.57 -3.69 14.19
CA ARG A 34 -6.26 -4.15 13.72
C ARG A 34 -6.34 -5.58 13.22
N LEU A 35 -5.91 -5.79 11.98
CA LEU A 35 -5.86 -7.09 11.35
C LEU A 35 -4.45 -7.38 10.84
N VAL A 36 -3.84 -8.44 11.37
CA VAL A 36 -2.51 -8.89 10.96
C VAL A 36 -2.57 -10.36 10.57
N LEU A 37 -2.23 -10.64 9.32
CA LEU A 37 -2.27 -11.96 8.73
C LEU A 37 -0.85 -12.36 8.32
N ILE A 38 -0.36 -13.43 8.94
CA ILE A 38 1.03 -13.90 8.84
C ILE A 38 1.06 -15.18 8.00
N ASP A 39 2.20 -15.45 7.36
CA ASP A 39 2.47 -16.66 6.55
C ASP A 39 1.39 -16.97 5.50
N GLN A 40 0.81 -15.90 4.94
CA GLN A 40 -0.12 -16.00 3.82
C GLN A 40 0.62 -16.29 2.52
N VAL A 41 0.26 -17.39 1.85
CA VAL A 41 0.64 -17.66 0.45
C VAL A 41 -0.33 -17.00 -0.52
N TYR A 42 -1.63 -17.12 -0.23
CA TYR A 42 -2.73 -16.69 -1.09
C TYR A 42 -3.21 -15.29 -0.70
N SER A 43 -3.48 -14.46 -1.70
CA SER A 43 -4.07 -13.14 -1.49
C SER A 43 -5.52 -13.25 -1.03
N LEU A 44 -5.91 -12.35 -0.13
CA LEU A 44 -7.31 -12.15 0.26
C LEU A 44 -7.89 -10.92 -0.44
N ASP A 45 -9.16 -11.01 -0.82
CA ASP A 45 -9.95 -9.92 -1.36
C ASP A 45 -10.11 -8.81 -0.31
N LEU A 46 -9.47 -7.68 -0.60
CA LEU A 46 -9.47 -6.50 0.25
C LEU A 46 -10.85 -5.86 0.35
N GLU A 47 -11.70 -5.99 -0.68
CA GLU A 47 -13.06 -5.46 -0.65
C GLU A 47 -13.89 -6.20 0.40
N LYS A 48 -13.80 -7.54 0.46
CA LYS A 48 -14.44 -8.36 1.50
C LYS A 48 -13.91 -8.03 2.90
N ILE A 49 -12.61 -7.78 3.03
CA ILE A 49 -12.03 -7.35 4.32
C ILE A 49 -12.65 -6.00 4.73
N ALA A 50 -12.76 -5.05 3.81
CA ALA A 50 -13.35 -3.74 4.09
C ALA A 50 -14.85 -3.81 4.43
N GLU A 51 -15.58 -4.72 3.79
CA GLU A 51 -16.99 -5.01 4.10
C GLU A 51 -17.16 -5.52 5.54
N PHE A 52 -16.40 -6.54 5.92
CA PHE A 52 -16.56 -7.18 7.22
C PHE A 52 -15.88 -6.43 8.37
N CYS A 53 -14.86 -5.61 8.07
CA CYS A 53 -14.09 -4.84 9.06
C CYS A 53 -14.19 -3.32 8.81
N PRO A 54 -15.38 -2.70 8.93
CA PRO A 54 -15.57 -1.28 8.61
C PRO A 54 -14.82 -0.32 9.55
N LEU A 55 -14.40 -0.80 10.72
CA LEU A 55 -13.63 -0.03 11.72
C LEU A 55 -12.12 -0.24 11.63
N LEU A 56 -11.64 -0.92 10.58
CA LEU A 56 -10.23 -1.25 10.43
C LEU A 56 -9.36 0.00 10.34
N GLU A 57 -8.39 0.11 11.24
CA GLU A 57 -7.40 1.19 11.32
C GLU A 57 -6.01 0.73 10.86
N GLU A 58 -5.68 -0.54 11.09
CA GLU A 58 -4.39 -1.14 10.76
C GLU A 58 -4.56 -2.47 10.02
N LEU A 59 -3.90 -2.60 8.87
CA LEU A 59 -3.89 -3.82 8.07
C LEU A 59 -2.46 -4.29 7.80
N THR A 60 -2.19 -5.56 8.04
CA THR A 60 -1.00 -6.26 7.52
C THR A 60 -1.44 -7.57 6.90
N ALA A 61 -1.34 -7.69 5.58
CA ALA A 61 -1.82 -8.87 4.86
C ALA A 61 -1.29 -8.92 3.42
N LYS A 62 -1.36 -10.11 2.81
CA LYS A 62 -1.32 -10.27 1.36
C LYS A 62 -2.73 -10.14 0.80
N VAL A 63 -2.95 -9.17 -0.09
CA VAL A 63 -4.29 -8.78 -0.56
C VAL A 63 -4.36 -8.57 -2.06
N THR A 64 -5.57 -8.68 -2.60
CA THR A 64 -5.91 -8.41 -3.99
C THR A 64 -7.28 -7.74 -4.08
N ILE A 65 -7.61 -7.18 -5.24
CA ILE A 65 -8.95 -6.74 -5.61
C ILE A 65 -9.43 -7.62 -6.76
N GLU A 66 -10.42 -8.46 -6.48
CA GLU A 66 -11.03 -9.36 -7.49
C GLU A 66 -12.04 -8.61 -8.37
N ASN A 67 -12.74 -7.61 -7.79
CA ASN A 67 -13.79 -6.86 -8.47
C ASN A 67 -13.43 -5.37 -8.64
N ILE A 68 -13.25 -4.96 -9.88
CA ILE A 68 -12.88 -3.58 -10.25
C ILE A 68 -14.12 -2.70 -10.48
N ALA A 69 -15.33 -3.27 -10.38
CA ALA A 69 -16.55 -2.48 -10.48
C ALA A 69 -16.56 -1.36 -9.43
N ALA A 70 -17.33 -0.31 -9.69
CA ALA A 70 -17.46 0.84 -8.79
C ALA A 70 -18.08 0.44 -7.44
N SER A 71 -17.25 -0.15 -6.56
CA SER A 71 -17.65 -0.57 -5.24
C SER A 71 -17.89 0.66 -4.36
N PRO A 72 -19.02 0.73 -3.65
CA PRO A 72 -19.26 1.80 -2.68
C PRO A 72 -18.48 1.59 -1.37
N ILE A 73 -17.70 0.51 -1.25
CA ILE A 73 -16.99 0.14 -0.02
C ILE A 73 -15.69 0.94 0.09
N TYR A 74 -15.42 1.43 1.31
CA TYR A 74 -14.25 2.24 1.65
C TYR A 74 -13.64 1.78 2.97
N LEU A 75 -12.32 1.83 3.06
CA LEU A 75 -11.55 1.66 4.28
C LEU A 75 -11.40 3.01 4.99
N ARG A 76 -12.53 3.57 5.43
CA ARG A 76 -12.61 4.96 5.94
C ARG A 76 -11.73 5.21 7.16
N ASN A 77 -11.51 4.20 7.98
CA ASN A 77 -10.75 4.32 9.23
C ASN A 77 -9.28 3.90 9.08
N LEU A 78 -8.89 3.37 7.93
CA LEU A 78 -7.56 2.80 7.73
C LEU A 78 -6.52 3.92 7.74
N LYS A 79 -5.59 3.82 8.68
CA LYS A 79 -4.47 4.76 8.88
C LYS A 79 -3.14 4.13 8.50
N VAL A 80 -3.00 2.82 8.71
CA VAL A 80 -1.74 2.09 8.48
C VAL A 80 -2.03 0.84 7.68
N ALA A 81 -1.28 0.64 6.60
CA ALA A 81 -1.33 -0.58 5.80
C ALA A 81 0.07 -1.04 5.43
N HIS A 82 0.39 -2.29 5.76
CA HIS A 82 1.60 -3.00 5.32
C HIS A 82 1.14 -4.20 4.49
N VAL A 83 1.05 -4.00 3.18
CA VAL A 83 0.38 -4.95 2.29
C VAL A 83 1.35 -5.56 1.29
N ARG A 84 1.12 -6.83 1.00
CA ARG A 84 1.73 -7.53 -0.14
C ARG A 84 0.66 -7.62 -1.22
N ILE A 85 0.93 -7.09 -2.40
CA ILE A 85 -0.02 -7.04 -3.51
C ILE A 85 0.63 -7.53 -4.79
N THR A 86 -0.19 -7.97 -5.74
CA THR A 86 0.31 -8.49 -7.02
C THR A 86 -0.01 -7.62 -8.22
N SER A 87 -0.87 -6.60 -8.06
CA SER A 87 -1.37 -5.80 -9.19
C SER A 87 -1.46 -4.31 -8.88
N ALA A 88 -1.29 -3.50 -9.93
CA ALA A 88 -1.52 -2.06 -9.89
C ALA A 88 -2.96 -1.70 -9.51
N THR A 89 -3.93 -2.50 -9.93
CA THR A 89 -5.34 -2.33 -9.57
C THR A 89 -5.54 -2.30 -8.06
N THR A 90 -4.87 -3.21 -7.32
CA THR A 90 -4.98 -3.27 -5.85
C THR A 90 -4.41 -2.01 -5.21
N PHE A 91 -3.27 -1.51 -5.71
CA PHE A 91 -2.68 -0.25 -5.24
C PHE A 91 -3.61 0.93 -5.51
N THR A 92 -4.11 1.06 -6.74
CA THR A 92 -5.03 2.14 -7.13
C THR A 92 -6.29 2.12 -6.29
N TRP A 93 -6.84 0.93 -6.00
CA TRP A 93 -7.99 0.79 -5.12
C TRP A 93 -7.68 1.25 -3.70
N LEU A 94 -6.54 0.84 -3.12
CA LEU A 94 -6.10 1.29 -1.79
C LEU A 94 -6.00 2.81 -1.73
N MET A 95 -5.36 3.43 -2.72
CA MET A 95 -5.24 4.89 -2.79
C MET A 95 -6.61 5.57 -2.94
N LYS A 96 -7.52 5.03 -3.74
CA LYS A 96 -8.85 5.63 -3.95
C LYS A 96 -9.86 5.38 -2.83
N LYS A 97 -9.69 4.33 -2.03
CA LYS A 97 -10.68 3.86 -1.04
C LYS A 97 -10.24 4.02 0.42
N SER A 98 -9.04 4.52 0.65
CA SER A 98 -8.48 4.74 1.99
C SER A 98 -8.18 6.23 2.22
N ASP A 99 -9.24 7.05 2.27
CA ASP A 99 -9.17 8.52 2.37
C ASP A 99 -8.26 9.06 3.49
N ASN A 100 -8.07 8.29 4.56
CA ASN A 100 -7.37 8.72 5.78
C ASN A 100 -6.06 7.96 6.02
N ILE A 101 -5.53 7.27 5.00
CA ILE A 101 -4.29 6.52 5.15
C ILE A 101 -3.12 7.48 5.41
N LEU A 102 -2.34 7.19 6.45
CA LEU A 102 -1.18 7.98 6.88
C LEU A 102 0.12 7.26 6.53
N HIS A 103 0.13 5.94 6.65
CA HIS A 103 1.28 5.08 6.42
C HIS A 103 0.88 3.93 5.49
N LEU A 104 1.47 3.90 4.30
CA LEU A 104 1.29 2.83 3.33
C LEU A 104 2.64 2.22 2.98
N GLU A 105 2.80 0.93 3.29
CA GLU A 105 3.89 0.09 2.78
C GLU A 105 3.30 -0.97 1.86
N VAL A 106 3.88 -1.06 0.67
CA VAL A 106 3.46 -1.97 -0.37
C VAL A 106 4.67 -2.77 -0.80
N LEU A 107 4.58 -4.07 -0.66
CA LEU A 107 5.46 -5.01 -1.35
C LEU A 107 4.73 -5.51 -2.59
N LEU A 108 5.24 -5.15 -3.77
CA LEU A 108 4.80 -5.70 -5.03
C LEU A 108 5.46 -7.06 -5.23
N GLU A 109 4.65 -8.12 -5.22
CA GLU A 109 5.05 -9.48 -5.57
C GLU A 109 4.58 -9.78 -7.01
N ARG A 110 5.31 -10.63 -7.73
CA ARG A 110 4.85 -11.09 -9.04
C ARG A 110 3.93 -12.29 -8.88
N ASP A 111 2.74 -12.21 -9.44
CA ASP A 111 1.88 -13.37 -9.68
C ASP A 111 2.26 -14.00 -11.03
N CYS A 112 2.23 -15.33 -11.13
CA CYS A 112 2.49 -16.02 -12.40
C CYS A 112 1.39 -15.78 -13.44
N TYR A 113 0.22 -15.31 -13.00
CA TYR A 113 -0.91 -14.96 -13.87
C TYR A 113 -0.99 -13.46 -14.21
N GLU A 114 -0.28 -12.60 -13.47
CA GLU A 114 -0.27 -11.16 -13.72
C GLU A 114 0.78 -10.82 -14.79
N THR A 115 0.31 -10.20 -15.87
CA THR A 115 1.15 -9.83 -17.02
C THR A 115 1.44 -8.34 -17.04
N SER A 116 0.66 -7.53 -16.34
CA SER A 116 0.87 -6.08 -16.26
C SER A 116 1.97 -5.73 -15.28
N MET A 117 2.80 -4.76 -15.65
CA MET A 117 3.83 -4.21 -14.77
C MET A 117 3.27 -3.00 -14.00
N PHE A 118 3.77 -2.78 -12.79
CA PHE A 118 3.50 -1.56 -12.04
C PHE A 118 4.40 -0.42 -12.57
N GLU A 119 3.88 0.41 -13.46
CA GLU A 119 4.64 1.43 -14.18
C GLU A 119 4.35 2.85 -13.66
N ASP A 120 5.11 3.83 -14.14
CA ASP A 120 4.99 5.24 -13.75
C ASP A 120 3.60 5.81 -14.08
N ASP A 121 2.94 5.32 -15.14
CA ASP A 121 1.62 5.73 -15.59
C ASP A 121 0.53 5.50 -14.54
N VAL A 122 0.62 4.42 -13.76
CA VAL A 122 -0.28 4.12 -12.64
C VAL A 122 -0.21 5.23 -11.61
N ILE A 123 0.99 5.71 -11.31
CA ILE A 123 1.19 6.79 -10.34
C ILE A 123 0.71 8.12 -10.91
N MET A 124 1.03 8.42 -12.17
CA MET A 124 0.55 9.64 -12.82
C MET A 124 -0.98 9.70 -12.86
N GLN A 125 -1.64 8.57 -13.19
CA GLN A 125 -3.10 8.49 -13.16
C GLN A 125 -3.67 8.73 -11.75
N ILE A 126 -3.03 8.19 -10.71
CA ILE A 126 -3.44 8.44 -9.32
C ILE A 126 -3.29 9.91 -8.95
N ILE A 127 -2.21 10.56 -9.39
CA ILE A 127 -1.98 12.00 -9.17
C ILE A 127 -3.07 12.81 -9.89
N GLU A 128 -3.38 12.49 -11.14
CA GLU A 128 -4.45 13.14 -11.92
C GLU A 128 -5.83 12.96 -11.27
N ASP A 129 -6.13 11.75 -10.79
CA ASP A 129 -7.37 11.44 -10.09
C ASP A 129 -7.49 12.16 -8.73
N ASN A 130 -6.36 12.60 -8.16
CA ASN A 130 -6.24 13.35 -6.91
C ASN A 130 -7.10 12.79 -5.75
N PRO A 131 -6.96 11.50 -5.39
CA PRO A 131 -7.72 10.93 -4.29
C PRO A 131 -7.31 11.57 -2.97
N ARG A 132 -8.21 11.55 -1.98
CA ARG A 132 -7.99 12.16 -0.67
C ARG A 132 -6.77 11.61 0.06
N SER A 133 -6.40 10.35 -0.21
CA SER A 133 -5.22 9.71 0.33
C SER A 133 -3.91 10.47 0.02
N LEU A 134 -3.79 11.14 -1.14
CA LEU A 134 -2.60 11.95 -1.45
C LEU A 134 -2.43 13.15 -0.52
N ARG A 135 -3.52 13.60 0.13
CA ARG A 135 -3.52 14.71 1.09
C ARG A 135 -3.31 14.24 2.53
N SER A 136 -3.47 12.94 2.81
CA SER A 136 -3.35 12.37 4.16
C SER A 136 -2.04 11.61 4.35
N ILE A 137 -1.52 11.00 3.29
CA ILE A 137 -0.37 10.11 3.37
C ILE A 137 0.88 10.88 3.79
N ARG A 138 1.56 10.36 4.82
CA ARG A 138 2.79 10.91 5.38
C ARG A 138 3.98 10.00 5.14
N TYR A 139 3.72 8.71 4.98
CA TYR A 139 4.73 7.72 4.70
C TYR A 139 4.23 6.82 3.57
N LEU A 140 4.96 6.81 2.46
CA LEU A 140 4.72 5.93 1.33
C LEU A 140 5.99 5.13 1.05
N SER A 141 5.91 3.81 1.18
CA SER A 141 6.99 2.91 0.78
C SER A 141 6.48 1.88 -0.22
N ILE A 142 6.97 1.92 -1.45
CA ILE A 142 6.71 0.94 -2.50
C ILE A 142 7.99 0.15 -2.71
N HIS A 143 7.95 -1.14 -2.41
CA HIS A 143 9.03 -2.10 -2.64
C HIS A 143 8.67 -2.96 -3.86
N ILE A 144 9.48 -2.88 -4.91
CA ILE A 144 9.33 -3.69 -6.12
C ILE A 144 10.26 -4.90 -6.05
N PHE A 145 9.70 -6.10 -6.18
CA PHE A 145 10.49 -7.32 -6.29
C PHE A 145 11.10 -7.43 -7.71
N TRP A 146 12.41 -7.66 -7.79
CA TRP A 146 13.15 -7.59 -9.05
C TRP A 146 13.29 -8.90 -9.80
N ASN A 147 13.05 -10.04 -9.15
CA ASN A 147 13.30 -11.34 -9.75
C ASN A 147 12.07 -12.27 -9.60
N PRO A 148 11.14 -12.26 -10.57
CA PRO A 148 11.14 -11.45 -11.80
C PRO A 148 10.61 -10.03 -11.52
N PRO A 149 10.96 -9.01 -12.35
CA PRO A 149 10.53 -7.64 -12.10
C PRO A 149 9.00 -7.53 -12.20
N CYS A 150 8.40 -6.82 -11.25
CA CYS A 150 6.96 -6.58 -11.18
C CYS A 150 6.57 -5.10 -11.33
N GLY A 151 7.53 -4.21 -11.59
CA GLY A 151 7.29 -2.79 -11.81
C GLY A 151 8.52 -2.04 -12.28
N ASN A 152 8.29 -0.87 -12.87
CA ASN A 152 9.30 -0.05 -13.54
C ASN A 152 9.29 1.39 -13.02
N LEU A 153 9.01 1.60 -11.72
CA LEU A 153 8.97 2.96 -11.17
C LEU A 153 10.33 3.65 -11.28
N THR A 154 10.36 4.92 -11.66
CA THR A 154 11.61 5.68 -11.81
C THR A 154 11.74 6.80 -10.78
N ILE A 155 12.89 7.49 -10.75
CA ILE A 155 13.07 8.64 -9.87
C ILE A 155 12.09 9.78 -10.20
N ASP A 156 11.67 9.90 -11.46
CA ASP A 156 10.72 10.92 -11.91
C ASP A 156 9.36 10.76 -11.23
N THR A 157 8.94 9.51 -11.01
CA THR A 157 7.76 9.19 -10.19
C THR A 157 7.92 9.66 -8.75
N ALA A 158 9.11 9.57 -8.16
CA ALA A 158 9.35 10.08 -6.81
C ALA A 158 9.19 11.60 -6.76
N TYR A 159 9.71 12.33 -7.75
CA TYR A 159 9.51 13.77 -7.88
C TYR A 159 8.03 14.13 -8.01
N ALA A 160 7.29 13.44 -8.88
CA ALA A 160 5.87 13.69 -9.10
C ALA A 160 5.04 13.47 -7.82
N LEU A 161 5.31 12.38 -7.08
CA LEU A 161 4.64 12.11 -5.80
C LEU A 161 4.94 13.17 -4.75
N CYS A 162 6.21 13.60 -4.64
CA CYS A 162 6.58 14.65 -3.68
C CYS A 162 5.94 16.00 -4.03
N ALA A 163 5.80 16.32 -5.32
CA ALA A 163 5.13 17.53 -5.77
C ALA A 163 3.60 17.47 -5.58
N ALA A 164 3.00 16.28 -5.66
CA ALA A 164 1.55 16.09 -5.53
C ALA A 164 1.06 15.92 -4.08
N CYS A 165 1.93 15.51 -3.15
CA CYS A 165 1.57 15.15 -1.78
C CYS A 165 2.23 16.08 -0.75
N ASP A 166 1.59 17.21 -0.45
CA ASP A 166 2.11 18.18 0.53
C ASP A 166 2.31 17.60 1.95
N SER A 167 1.57 16.55 2.30
CA SER A 167 1.64 15.88 3.60
C SER A 167 2.75 14.82 3.69
N LEU A 168 3.39 14.50 2.58
CA LEU A 168 4.35 13.41 2.50
C LEU A 168 5.62 13.79 3.27
N ASN A 169 6.01 12.94 4.22
CA ASN A 169 7.21 13.11 5.03
C ASN A 169 8.30 12.09 4.69
N VAL A 170 7.92 10.94 4.14
CA VAL A 170 8.83 9.86 3.74
C VAL A 170 8.32 9.22 2.45
N ILE A 171 9.24 9.07 1.49
CA ILE A 171 9.05 8.26 0.28
C ILE A 171 10.16 7.22 0.18
N GLY A 172 9.78 5.98 -0.12
CA GLY A 172 10.67 4.83 -0.25
C GLY A 172 10.00 3.72 -1.07
N GLU A 173 10.58 2.55 -1.21
CA GLU A 173 11.96 2.15 -0.93
C GLU A 173 12.75 2.29 -2.25
N LEU A 174 13.37 3.45 -2.47
CA LEU A 174 13.79 3.89 -3.81
C LEU A 174 14.87 3.00 -4.44
N HIS A 175 15.64 2.27 -3.64
CA HIS A 175 16.66 1.37 -4.17
C HIS A 175 16.07 0.17 -4.93
N THR A 176 14.78 -0.04 -4.77
CA THR A 176 14.03 -1.12 -5.40
C THR A 176 13.36 -0.64 -6.69
N TRP A 177 13.56 0.61 -7.09
CA TRP A 177 12.92 1.21 -8.25
C TRP A 177 13.85 1.16 -9.49
N LEU A 178 13.25 1.17 -10.68
CA LEU A 178 13.94 1.00 -11.94
C LEU A 178 15.06 2.01 -12.14
N GLN A 179 16.28 1.50 -12.19
CA GLN A 179 17.50 2.28 -12.46
C GLN A 179 17.76 3.45 -11.51
N VAL A 180 17.12 3.48 -10.33
CA VAL A 180 17.34 4.54 -9.35
C VAL A 180 18.72 4.37 -8.70
N SER A 181 19.65 5.25 -9.06
CA SER A 181 21.00 5.26 -8.53
C SER A 181 21.11 6.12 -7.28
N ASN A 182 22.19 5.94 -6.51
CA ASN A 182 22.51 6.81 -5.38
C ASN A 182 22.67 8.29 -5.82
N LYS A 183 23.21 8.53 -7.04
CA LYS A 183 23.35 9.88 -7.58
C LYS A 183 21.99 10.56 -7.77
N ASP A 184 20.98 9.82 -8.22
CA ASP A 184 19.63 10.34 -8.40
C ASP A 184 19.01 10.74 -7.06
N VAL A 185 19.17 9.89 -6.04
CA VAL A 185 18.70 10.15 -4.66
C VAL A 185 19.38 11.38 -4.07
N ILE A 186 20.70 11.53 -4.21
CA ILE A 186 21.42 12.73 -3.74
C ILE A 186 20.92 13.98 -4.47
N THR A 187 20.73 13.89 -5.79
CA THR A 187 20.24 15.01 -6.60
C THR A 187 18.83 15.43 -6.16
N MET A 188 17.96 14.46 -5.86
CA MET A 188 16.62 14.70 -5.36
C MET A 188 16.61 15.27 -3.95
N ALA A 189 17.48 14.79 -3.04
CA ALA A 189 17.65 15.35 -1.71
C ALA A 189 18.07 16.83 -1.76
N ASP A 190 18.99 17.18 -2.67
CA ASP A 190 19.37 18.58 -2.89
C ASP A 190 18.21 19.42 -3.45
N HIS A 191 17.35 18.83 -4.28
CA HIS A 191 16.16 19.49 -4.81
C HIS A 191 15.11 19.73 -3.72
N ILE A 192 14.83 18.73 -2.87
CA ILE A 192 13.95 18.82 -1.69
C ILE A 192 14.36 19.98 -0.80
N LYS A 193 15.66 20.10 -0.48
CA LYS A 193 16.20 21.20 0.32
C LYS A 193 16.02 22.55 -0.35
N LYS A 194 16.27 22.64 -1.65
CA LYS A 194 16.12 23.90 -2.42
C LYS A 194 14.66 24.38 -2.46
N LEU A 195 13.70 23.46 -2.50
CA LEU A 195 12.26 23.77 -2.52
C LEU A 195 11.62 23.80 -1.13
N ASN A 196 12.39 23.54 -0.06
CA ASN A 196 11.90 23.39 1.32
C ASN A 196 10.78 22.35 1.47
N TRP A 197 10.85 21.25 0.73
CA TRP A 197 9.94 20.13 0.93
C TRP A 197 10.27 19.42 2.25
N ASN A 198 9.26 19.07 3.04
CA ASN A 198 9.42 18.34 4.30
C ASN A 198 9.44 16.82 4.08
N VAL A 199 10.12 16.34 3.03
CA VAL A 199 10.14 14.94 2.61
C VAL A 199 11.53 14.36 2.85
N ARG A 200 11.61 13.11 3.33
CA ARG A 200 12.85 12.34 3.43
C ARG A 200 12.81 11.15 2.47
N LEU A 201 13.96 10.80 1.88
CA LEU A 201 14.06 9.71 0.91
C LEU A 201 14.64 8.46 1.57
N ARG A 202 13.97 7.32 1.44
CA ARG A 202 14.46 6.02 1.93
C ARG A 202 15.13 5.25 0.78
N TYR A 203 16.41 4.93 0.94
CA TYR A 203 17.23 4.19 -0.05
C TYR A 203 18.25 3.30 0.66
N ARG A 204 18.19 1.98 0.42
CA ARG A 204 19.07 0.95 1.02
C ARG A 204 19.15 1.06 2.55
N ASP A 205 18.00 1.19 3.19
CA ASP A 205 17.86 1.38 4.65
C ASP A 205 18.50 2.65 5.21
N VAL A 206 18.92 3.58 4.34
CA VAL A 206 19.39 4.91 4.71
C VAL A 206 18.28 5.93 4.43
N LEU A 207 18.08 6.84 5.38
CA LEU A 207 17.14 7.96 5.24
C LEU A 207 17.91 9.23 4.89
N TYR A 208 17.70 9.72 3.68
CA TYR A 208 18.28 10.95 3.18
C TYR A 208 17.37 12.13 3.51
N PRO A 209 17.95 13.26 3.99
CA PRO A 209 17.22 14.48 4.30
C PRO A 209 16.76 15.23 3.04
#